data_AF-A0AAE5AE19-F1
#
_entry.id   AF-A0AAE5AE19-F1
#
_cell.length_a   1.000
_cell.length_b   1.000
_cell.length_c   1.000
_cell.angle_alpha   90.00
_cell.angle_beta   90.00
_cell.angle_gamma   90.00
#
_symmetry.space_group_name_H-M   'P 1'
#
loop_
_entity.id
_entity.type
_entity.pdbx_description
1 polymer ?
#
loop_
_entity_poly.entity_id
_entity_poly.type
_entity_poly.pdbx_seq_one_letter_code
_entity_poly.pdbx_strand_id
1 'polypeptide(L)'
;MARTADLLVRDAEPEHLGIVAVSDAGGEIFAWLWRTNPDDAVLRMAELMAEIHIHHPTPRPDITFEAVLAAFERAMPYDFTHEEYSAFSAECRARVPAFYAQVNNPPTS
;
A
#
# COMPACT_ATOMS: atom_id res chain seq x y z
N MET A 1 2.01 15.70 -4.30
CA MET A 1 1.86 14.28 -3.94
C MET A 1 1.89 14.02 -2.44
N ALA A 2 2.46 14.89 -1.59
CA ALA A 2 2.44 14.74 -0.12
C ALA A 2 1.04 14.62 0.53
N ARG A 3 0.01 15.24 -0.06
CA ARG A 3 -1.33 15.32 0.55
C ARG A 3 -2.11 13.98 0.55
N THR A 4 -1.75 13.03 -0.30
CA THR A 4 -2.47 11.74 -0.40
C THR A 4 -2.04 10.77 0.71
N ALA A 5 -0.75 10.76 1.06
CA ALA A 5 -0.22 9.97 2.17
C ALA A 5 -0.78 10.44 3.53
N ASP A 6 -0.86 11.75 3.74
CA ASP A 6 -1.41 12.34 4.97
C ASP A 6 -2.91 12.04 5.17
N LEU A 7 -3.67 11.86 4.08
CA LEU A 7 -5.09 11.51 4.14
C LEU A 7 -5.33 10.03 4.43
N LEU A 8 -4.40 9.14 4.09
CA LEU A 8 -4.49 7.71 4.39
C LEU A 8 -4.33 7.44 5.90
N VAL A 9 -3.52 8.25 6.60
CA VAL A 9 -3.17 8.02 8.01
C VAL A 9 -4.16 8.71 8.98
N ARG A 10 -4.87 9.75 8.55
CA ARG A 10 -5.64 10.64 9.44
C ARG A 10 -6.97 10.09 9.95
N ASP A 11 -7.57 9.10 9.31
CA ASP A 11 -8.83 8.49 9.76
C ASP A 11 -8.63 7.31 10.73
N ALA A 12 -7.38 7.02 11.12
CA ALA A 12 -7.09 6.15 12.25
C ALA A 12 -7.26 6.96 13.55
N GLU A 13 -8.42 6.81 14.20
CA GLU A 13 -8.66 7.25 15.58
C GLU A 13 -7.42 6.96 16.47
N PRO A 14 -7.00 7.89 17.35
CA PRO A 14 -5.74 7.83 18.09
C PRO A 14 -5.59 6.63 19.05
N GLU A 15 -6.65 5.84 19.20
CA GLU A 15 -6.70 4.60 19.96
C GLU A 15 -6.27 3.35 19.17
N HIS A 16 -6.01 3.46 17.86
CA HIS A 16 -5.53 2.38 17.00
C HIS A 16 -4.06 2.53 16.58
N LEU A 17 -3.17 2.69 17.58
CA LEU A 17 -1.72 2.55 17.43
C LEU A 17 -1.37 1.13 16.94
N GLY A 18 -1.47 0.91 15.63
CA GLY A 18 -1.13 -0.35 14.97
C GLY A 18 -2.02 -0.80 13.82
N ILE A 19 -3.01 -0.03 13.42
CA ILE A 19 -3.85 -0.37 12.27
C ILE A 19 -3.47 0.53 11.10
N VAL A 20 -2.96 -0.08 10.02
CA VAL A 20 -2.97 0.59 8.72
C VAL A 20 -4.45 0.76 8.34
N ALA A 21 -4.92 2.00 8.36
CA ALA A 21 -6.20 2.37 7.78
C ALA A 21 -5.94 2.85 6.35
N VAL A 22 -6.71 2.33 5.40
CA VAL A 22 -6.76 2.83 4.04
C VAL A 22 -8.17 3.37 3.87
N SER A 23 -8.30 4.63 3.47
CA SER A 23 -9.61 5.22 3.21
C SER A 23 -10.25 4.57 1.98
N ASP A 24 -11.58 4.60 1.91
CA ASP A 24 -12.34 4.09 0.76
C ASP A 24 -11.84 4.70 -0.57
N ALA A 25 -11.51 6.00 -0.55
CA ALA A 25 -10.92 6.69 -1.71
C ALA A 25 -9.57 6.09 -2.14
N GLY A 26 -8.76 5.62 -1.18
CA GLY A 26 -7.52 4.91 -1.47
C GLY A 26 -7.77 3.58 -2.19
N GLY A 27 -8.76 2.81 -1.73
CA GLY A 27 -9.18 1.57 -2.38
C GLY A 27 -9.74 1.79 -3.78
N GLU A 28 -10.59 2.81 -3.97
CA GLU A 28 -11.11 3.19 -5.29
C GLU A 28 -10.00 3.53 -6.30
N ILE A 29 -8.99 4.30 -5.88
CA ILE A 29 -7.86 4.66 -6.73
C ILE A 29 -7.07 3.42 -7.16
N PHE A 30 -6.76 2.52 -6.22
CA PHE A 30 -6.00 1.31 -6.54
C PHE A 30 -6.81 0.32 -7.37
N ALA A 31 -8.12 0.20 -7.15
CA ALA A 31 -9.01 -0.59 -7.99
C ALA A 31 -9.06 -0.04 -9.42
N TRP A 32 -9.18 1.28 -9.58
CA TRP A 32 -9.14 1.93 -10.90
C TRP A 32 -7.79 1.74 -11.59
N LEU A 33 -6.68 1.95 -10.87
CA LEU A 33 -5.33 1.71 -11.39
C LEU A 33 -5.16 0.26 -11.81
N TRP A 34 -5.57 -0.71 -11.00
CA TRP A 34 -5.47 -2.13 -11.35
C TRP A 34 -6.23 -2.46 -12.65
N ARG A 35 -7.45 -1.93 -12.80
CA ARG A 35 -8.29 -2.19 -13.97
C ARG A 35 -7.79 -1.49 -15.24
N THR A 36 -7.08 -0.36 -15.12
CA THR A 36 -6.67 0.47 -16.26
C THR A 36 -5.19 0.36 -16.61
N ASN A 37 -4.34 0.17 -15.61
CA ASN A 37 -2.89 0.03 -15.72
C ASN A 37 -2.33 -0.76 -14.51
N PRO A 38 -2.35 -2.10 -14.57
CA PRO A 38 -1.83 -2.97 -13.51
C PRO A 38 -0.40 -2.65 -13.07
N ASP A 39 0.46 -2.25 -14.01
CA ASP A 39 1.85 -1.93 -13.72
C ASP A 39 2.00 -0.68 -12.85
N ASP A 40 1.21 0.36 -13.13
CA ASP A 40 1.21 1.58 -12.30
C ASP A 40 0.62 1.27 -10.92
N ALA A 41 -0.42 0.43 -10.81
CA ALA A 41 -0.96 0.00 -9.51
C ALA A 41 0.12 -0.62 -8.61
N VAL A 42 0.93 -1.52 -9.16
CA VAL A 42 2.03 -2.17 -8.43
C VAL A 42 3.15 -1.18 -8.08
N LEU A 43 3.49 -0.28 -9.00
CA LEU A 43 4.48 0.76 -8.75
C LEU A 43 4.04 1.71 -7.63
N ARG A 44 2.78 2.17 -7.65
CA ARG A 44 2.20 3.02 -6.60
C ARG A 44 2.15 2.32 -5.26
N MET A 45 1.92 1.01 -5.24
CA MET A 45 1.99 0.22 -4.01
C MET A 45 3.42 0.24 -3.45
N ALA A 46 4.44 0.06 -4.30
CA ALA A 46 5.84 0.13 -3.88
C ALA A 46 6.24 1.53 -3.37
N GLU A 47 5.81 2.60 -4.05
CA GLU A 47 6.02 3.99 -3.61
C GLU A 47 5.39 4.25 -2.24
N LEU A 48 4.12 3.87 -2.06
CA LEU A 48 3.42 4.00 -0.78
C LEU A 48 4.18 3.31 0.35
N MET A 49 4.61 2.09 0.09
CA MET A 49 5.38 1.27 1.00
C MET A 49 6.73 1.90 1.39
N ALA A 50 7.40 2.59 0.47
CA ALA A 50 8.62 3.34 0.74
C ALA A 50 8.34 4.60 1.59
N GLU A 51 7.29 5.35 1.25
CA GLU A 51 6.86 6.54 1.99
C GLU A 51 6.50 6.20 3.44
N ILE A 52 5.78 5.08 3.67
CA ILE A 52 5.46 4.59 5.02
C ILE A 52 6.76 4.39 5.81
N HIS A 53 7.78 3.77 5.22
CA HIS A 53 9.05 3.50 5.90
C HIS A 53 9.84 4.77 6.18
N ILE A 54 9.86 5.72 5.23
CA ILE A 54 10.55 7.02 5.36
C ILE A 54 9.91 7.87 6.46
N HIS A 55 8.58 7.95 6.48
CA HIS A 55 7.84 8.79 7.43
C HIS A 55 7.66 8.15 8.81
N HIS A 56 7.75 6.82 8.89
CA HIS A 56 7.66 6.07 10.14
C HIS A 56 8.88 5.16 10.29
N PRO A 57 10.08 5.70 10.61
CA PRO A 57 11.31 4.91 10.70
C PRO A 57 11.34 3.96 11.91
N THR A 58 10.49 4.18 12.91
CA THR A 58 10.35 3.32 14.10
C THR A 58 8.88 3.11 14.46
N PRO A 59 8.07 2.54 13.53
CA PRO A 59 6.66 2.35 13.80
C PRO A 59 6.50 1.34 14.95
N ARG A 60 5.53 1.58 15.83
CA ARG A 60 5.18 0.63 16.89
C ARG A 60 3.65 0.49 16.94
N PRO A 61 3.11 -0.69 16.59
CA PRO A 61 3.78 -1.88 16.04
C PRO A 61 4.38 -1.66 14.64
N ASP A 62 5.23 -2.59 14.20
CA ASP A 62 5.81 -2.58 12.86
C ASP A 62 4.71 -2.61 11.78
N ILE A 63 4.83 -1.73 10.78
CA ILE A 63 3.92 -1.70 9.63
C ILE A 63 4.49 -2.65 8.56
N THR A 64 3.86 -3.81 8.39
CA THR A 64 4.28 -4.82 7.41
C THR A 64 3.53 -4.64 6.08
N PHE A 65 4.12 -5.13 4.99
CA PHE A 65 3.47 -5.11 3.68
C PHE A 65 2.14 -5.89 3.67
N GLU A 66 2.07 -7.02 4.37
CA GLU A 66 0.83 -7.79 4.50
C GLU A 66 -0.25 -7.03 5.28
N ALA A 67 0.12 -6.24 6.30
CA ALA A 67 -0.83 -5.38 6.99
C ALA A 67 -1.41 -4.29 6.07
N VAL A 68 -0.58 -3.76 5.16
CA VAL A 68 -1.03 -2.80 4.15
C VAL A 68 -1.96 -3.45 3.14
N LEU A 69 -1.63 -4.63 2.62
CA LEU A 69 -2.54 -5.38 1.74
C LEU A 69 -3.88 -5.67 2.45
N ALA A 70 -3.85 -6.19 3.67
CA ALA A 70 -5.09 -6.45 4.43
C ALA A 70 -5.93 -5.18 4.69
N ALA A 71 -5.31 -4.01 4.78
CA ALA A 71 -6.03 -2.74 4.84
C ALA A 71 -6.69 -2.39 3.50
N PHE A 72 -5.98 -2.60 2.39
CA PHE A 72 -6.53 -2.42 1.05
C PHE A 72 -7.68 -3.36 0.74
N GLU A 73 -7.61 -4.64 1.14
CA GLU A 73 -8.72 -5.60 0.94
C GLU A 73 -10.05 -5.07 1.49
N ARG A 74 -9.99 -4.39 2.65
CA ARG A 74 -11.17 -3.82 3.31
C ARG A 74 -11.63 -2.50 2.68
N ALA A 75 -10.73 -1.78 2.01
CA ALA A 75 -11.01 -0.50 1.39
C ALA A 75 -11.42 -0.62 -0.09
N MET A 76 -11.27 -1.80 -0.70
CA MET A 76 -11.65 -2.03 -2.10
C MET A 76 -13.14 -1.75 -2.32
N PRO A 77 -13.52 -1.21 -3.50
CA PRO A 77 -14.92 -0.94 -3.79
C PRO A 77 -15.73 -2.26 -3.84
N TYR A 78 -17.02 -2.18 -3.57
CA TYR A 78 -17.90 -3.34 -3.41
C TYR A 78 -17.98 -4.25 -4.65
N ASP A 79 -17.68 -3.70 -5.83
CA ASP A 79 -17.68 -4.39 -7.11
C ASP A 79 -16.30 -4.97 -7.47
N PHE A 80 -15.29 -4.77 -6.63
CA PHE A 80 -13.97 -5.37 -6.78
C PHE A 80 -14.00 -6.80 -6.25
N THR A 81 -13.93 -7.75 -7.16
CA THR A 81 -14.13 -9.15 -6.84
C THR A 81 -12.96 -9.72 -6.03
N HIS A 82 -13.22 -10.79 -5.28
CA HIS A 82 -12.16 -11.50 -4.57
C HIS A 82 -11.07 -12.03 -5.53
N GLU A 83 -11.43 -12.41 -6.75
CA GLU A 83 -10.49 -12.85 -7.78
C GLU A 83 -9.60 -11.69 -8.27
N GLU A 84 -10.18 -10.51 -8.52
CA GLU A 84 -9.42 -9.30 -8.86
C GLU A 84 -8.45 -8.93 -7.74
N TYR A 85 -8.89 -8.98 -6.48
CA TYR A 85 -8.04 -8.71 -5.33
C TYR A 85 -6.94 -9.76 -5.14
N SER A 86 -7.26 -11.04 -5.35
CA SER A 86 -6.26 -12.11 -5.33
C SER A 86 -5.19 -11.88 -6.41
N ALA A 87 -5.57 -11.49 -7.62
CA ALA A 87 -4.63 -11.21 -8.71
C ALA A 87 -3.77 -9.97 -8.41
N PHE A 88 -4.40 -8.87 -7.97
CA PHE A 88 -3.71 -7.64 -7.56
C PHE A 88 -2.68 -7.90 -6.46
N SER A 89 -3.08 -8.59 -5.39
CA SER A 89 -2.21 -8.87 -4.25
C SER A 89 -1.09 -9.85 -4.60
N ALA A 90 -1.31 -10.80 -5.52
CA ALA A 90 -0.28 -11.71 -6.02
C ALA A 90 0.80 -10.96 -6.81
N GLU A 91 0.40 -10.07 -7.73
CA GLU A 91 1.33 -9.22 -8.49
C GLU A 91 2.14 -8.29 -7.56
N CYS A 92 1.46 -7.69 -6.59
CA CYS A 92 2.09 -6.86 -5.58
C CYS A 92 3.15 -7.65 -4.80
N ARG A 93 2.84 -8.87 -4.33
CA ARG A 93 3.81 -9.74 -3.63
C ARG A 93 4.99 -10.16 -4.51
N ALA A 94 4.76 -10.39 -5.80
CA ALA A 94 5.83 -10.81 -6.70
C ALA A 94 6.84 -9.67 -6.97
N ARG A 95 6.37 -8.42 -7.03
CA ARG A 95 7.15 -7.30 -7.58
C ARG A 95 7.57 -6.26 -6.54
N VAL A 96 6.72 -5.94 -5.57
CA VAL A 96 6.99 -4.91 -4.55
C VAL A 96 8.25 -5.21 -3.73
N PRO A 97 8.53 -6.44 -3.28
CA PRO A 97 9.78 -6.77 -2.59
C PRO A 97 11.06 -6.44 -3.37
N ALA A 98 11.05 -6.56 -4.71
CA ALA A 98 12.21 -6.25 -5.52
C ALA A 98 12.53 -4.74 -5.53
N PHE A 99 11.51 -3.90 -5.45
CA PHE A 99 11.70 -2.44 -5.30
C PHE A 99 12.35 -2.10 -3.96
N TYR A 100 12.00 -2.80 -2.88
CA TYR A 100 12.66 -2.64 -1.59
C TYR A 100 14.12 -3.10 -1.58
N ALA A 101 14.46 -4.18 -2.29
CA ALA A 101 15.83 -4.64 -2.37
C ALA A 101 16.75 -3.57 -2.97
N GLN A 102 16.26 -2.77 -3.91
CA GLN A 102 17.01 -1.65 -4.51
C GLN A 102 17.16 -0.44 -3.57
N VAL A 103 16.16 -0.19 -2.71
CA VAL A 103 16.20 0.91 -1.73
C VAL A 103 17.06 0.56 -0.51
N ASN A 104 17.01 -0.70 -0.05
CA ASN A 104 17.76 -1.18 1.13
C ASN A 104 19.18 -1.66 0.80
N ASN A 105 19.45 -2.07 -0.44
CA ASN A 105 20.80 -2.35 -0.96
C ASN A 105 21.03 -1.53 -2.24
N PRO A 106 21.33 -0.22 -2.12
CA PRO A 106 21.64 0.59 -3.29
C PRO A 106 22.88 0.00 -3.99
N PRO A 107 22.91 -0.09 -5.33
CA PRO A 107 24.09 -0.53 -6.05
C PRO A 107 25.25 0.43 -5.69
N THR A 108 26.29 -0.10 -5.07
CA THR A 108 27.56 0.61 -4.86
C THR A 108 28.13 0.97 -6.23
N SER A 109 27.95 2.23 -6.63
CA SER A 109 28.75 2.87 -7.68
C SER A 109 30.05 3.38 -7.10
#